data_AF-A0A8J6PRZ5-F1
#
_entry.id   AF-A0A8J6PRZ5-F1
#
_cell.length_a   1.000
_cell.length_b   1.000
_cell.length_c   1.000
_cell.angle_alpha   90.00
_cell.angle_beta   90.00
_cell.angle_gamma   90.00
#
_symmetry.space_group_name_H-M   'P 1'
#
loop_
_entity.id
_entity.type
_entity.pdbx_description
1 polymer ?
#
loop_
_entity_poly.entity_id
_entity_poly.type
_entity_poly.pdbx_seq_one_letter_code
_entity_poly.pdbx_strand_id
1 'polypeptide(L)' 'MKPLTKTLSKISHLIRYIETDYPELYQHLDETPVTLSSHMGAQMDTDSMQNYLETLKSILHNYKLEKGIIAAS' A
#
# COMPACT_ATOMS: atom_id res chain seq x y z
N MET A 1 9.51 7.96 -18.92
CA MET A 1 9.65 7.54 -17.50
C MET A 1 9.22 6.07 -17.42
N LYS A 2 10.01 5.18 -16.80
CA LYS A 2 9.77 3.73 -16.82
C LYS A 2 8.53 3.39 -15.95
N PRO A 3 7.55 2.60 -16.44
CA PRO A 3 6.28 2.36 -15.73
C PRO A 3 6.45 1.78 -14.32
N LEU A 4 7.49 0.95 -14.10
CA LEU A 4 7.84 0.42 -12.77
C LEU A 4 8.05 1.50 -11.71
N THR A 5 8.68 2.63 -12.06
CA THR A 5 8.96 3.68 -11.08
C THR A 5 7.69 4.39 -10.61
N LYS A 6 6.64 4.38 -11.44
CA LYS A 6 5.35 5.01 -11.10
C LYS A 6 4.57 4.17 -10.08
N THR A 7 4.54 2.85 -10.23
CA THR A 7 3.86 1.95 -9.29
C THR A 7 4.56 1.96 -7.94
N LEU A 8 5.90 1.87 -7.93
CA LEU A 8 6.72 2.05 -6.73
C LEU A 8 6.40 3.36 -6.00
N SER A 9 6.40 4.48 -6.72
CA SER A 9 6.11 5.79 -6.13
C SER A 9 4.71 5.85 -5.51
N LYS A 10 3.70 5.21 -6.13
CA LYS A 10 2.35 5.13 -5.56
C LYS A 10 2.31 4.30 -4.29
N ILE A 11 2.99 3.17 -4.28
CA ILE A 11 3.10 2.30 -3.10
C ILE A 11 3.75 3.06 -1.95
N SER A 12 4.92 3.67 -2.18
CA SER A 12 5.63 4.43 -1.15
C SER A 12 4.79 5.60 -0.62
N HIS A 13 4.07 6.29 -1.49
CA HIS A 13 3.19 7.39 -1.06
C HIS A 13 2.01 6.89 -0.22
N LEU A 14 1.40 5.78 -0.62
CA LEU A 14 0.26 5.20 0.10
C LEU A 14 0.67 4.66 1.47
N ILE A 15 1.83 4.00 1.57
CA ILE A 15 2.38 3.55 2.86
C ILE A 15 2.62 4.75 3.77
N ARG A 16 3.28 5.79 3.28
CA ARG A 16 3.54 7.00 4.09
C ARG A 16 2.24 7.67 4.55
N TYR A 17 1.22 7.68 3.71
CA TYR A 17 -0.11 8.19 4.07
C TYR A 17 -0.76 7.32 5.15
N ILE A 18 -0.69 6.00 5.04
CA ILE A 18 -1.18 5.09 6.08
C ILE A 18 -0.41 5.29 7.39
N GLU A 19 0.93 5.38 7.36
CA GLU A 19 1.77 5.64 8.54
C GLU A 19 1.43 6.97 9.24
N THR A 20 1.06 8.00 8.47
CA THR A 20 0.83 9.35 9.00
C THR A 20 -0.60 9.55 9.49
N ASP A 21 -1.58 9.16 8.68
CA ASP A 21 -3.00 9.46 8.90
C ASP A 21 -3.78 8.29 9.52
N TYR A 22 -3.27 7.06 9.39
CA TYR A 22 -3.89 5.84 9.90
C TYR A 22 -2.87 4.90 10.56
N PRO A 23 -2.07 5.37 11.54
CA PRO A 23 -1.03 4.56 12.18
C PRO A 23 -1.58 3.26 12.79
N GLU A 24 -2.87 3.23 13.15
CA GLU A 24 -3.57 2.04 13.58
C GLU A 24 -3.72 0.97 12.49
N LEU A 25 -3.73 1.32 11.21
CA LEU A 25 -3.70 0.35 10.12
C LEU A 25 -2.31 -0.23 9.89
N TYR A 26 -1.27 0.52 10.23
CA TYR A 26 0.10 0.08 10.07
C TYR A 26 0.40 -1.18 10.90
N GLN A 27 -0.25 -1.35 12.06
CA GLN A 27 -0.13 -2.58 12.87
C GLN A 27 -0.73 -3.83 12.20
N HIS A 28 -1.62 -3.65 11.21
CA HIS A 28 -2.27 -4.73 10.46
C HIS A 28 -1.58 -5.00 9.12
N LEU A 29 -0.61 -4.17 8.74
CA LEU A 29 0.28 -4.47 7.63
C LEU A 29 1.29 -5.51 8.14
N ASP A 30 1.00 -6.80 7.93
CA ASP A 30 1.94 -7.91 8.16
C ASP A 30 3.29 -7.70 7.44
N GLU A 31 3.33 -6.82 6.44
CA GLU A 31 4.52 -6.40 5.72
C GLU A 31 5.05 -5.06 6.23
N THR A 32 6.25 -5.09 6.82
CA THR A 32 6.99 -3.87 7.14
C THR A 32 7.63 -3.26 5.87
N PRO A 33 7.89 -1.94 5.82
CA PRO A 33 8.63 -1.28 4.75
C PRO A 33 10.00 -1.94 4.46
N VAL A 34 10.61 -2.56 5.46
CA VAL A 34 11.86 -3.33 5.34
C VAL A 34 11.65 -4.63 4.56
N THR A 35 10.57 -5.38 4.85
CA THR A 35 10.20 -6.58 4.10
C THR A 35 9.83 -6.24 2.66
N LEU A 36 9.07 -5.17 2.48
CA LEU A 36 8.68 -4.67 1.16
C LEU A 36 9.88 -4.21 0.33
N SER A 37 10.83 -3.47 0.94
CA SER A 37 12.05 -3.05 0.25
C SER A 37 12.95 -4.23 -0.12
N SER A 38 12.98 -5.28 0.70
CA SER A 38 13.69 -6.53 0.40
C SER A 38 13.05 -7.31 -0.76
N HIS A 39 11.71 -7.36 -0.81
CA HIS A 39 10.99 -7.93 -1.94
C HIS A 39 11.17 -7.09 -3.21
N MET A 40 11.09 -5.76 -3.12
CA MET A 40 11.27 -4.85 -4.26
C MET A 40 12.71 -4.85 -4.81
N GLY A 41 13.72 -5.13 -3.98
CA GLY A 41 15.11 -5.24 -4.39
C GLY A 41 15.42 -6.52 -5.17
N ALA A 42 14.64 -7.59 -4.96
CA ALA A 42 14.78 -8.88 -5.63
C ALA A 42 13.73 -9.02 -6.73
N GLN A 43 13.94 -8.37 -7.88
CA GLN A 43 13.13 -8.54 -9.11
C GLN A 43 11.62 -8.75 -8.89
N MET A 44 10.95 -7.86 -8.13
CA MET A 44 9.49 -7.88 -8.15
C MET A 44 9.00 -7.56 -9.57
N ASP A 45 8.34 -8.53 -10.20
CA ASP A 45 7.65 -8.31 -11.45
C ASP A 45 6.56 -7.24 -11.29
N THR A 46 6.26 -6.55 -12.38
CA THR A 46 5.33 -5.39 -12.38
C THR A 46 3.95 -5.78 -11.83
N ASP A 47 3.50 -7.00 -12.10
CA ASP A 47 2.26 -7.59 -11.58
C ASP A 47 2.25 -7.71 -10.05
N SER A 48 3.34 -8.18 -9.44
CA SER A 48 3.42 -8.29 -7.98
C SER A 48 3.34 -6.93 -7.30
N MET A 49 3.98 -5.91 -7.87
CA MET A 49 3.87 -4.53 -7.37
C MET A 49 2.47 -3.97 -7.52
N GLN A 50 1.83 -4.22 -8.66
CA GLN A 50 0.48 -3.74 -8.92
C GLN A 50 -0.51 -4.42 -7.98
N ASN A 51 -0.37 -5.73 -7.76
CA ASN A 51 -1.20 -6.49 -6.82
C ASN A 51 -1.02 -5.96 -5.39
N TYR A 52 0.22 -5.70 -4.98
CA TYR A 52 0.50 -5.11 -3.66
C TYR A 52 -0.15 -3.72 -3.49
N LEU A 53 -0.07 -2.87 -4.52
CA LEU A 53 -0.74 -1.56 -4.51
C LEU A 53 -2.27 -1.70 -4.36
N GLU A 54 -2.89 -2.67 -5.03
CA GLU A 54 -4.34 -2.90 -4.90
C GLU A 54 -4.71 -3.45 -3.51
N THR A 55 -3.89 -4.34 -2.94
CA THR A 55 -4.08 -4.80 -1.55
C THR A 55 -4.06 -3.63 -0.57
N LEU A 56 -3.06 -2.74 -0.64
CA LEU A 56 -2.99 -1.56 0.24
C LEU A 56 -4.20 -0.64 0.08
N LYS A 57 -4.67 -0.42 -1.15
CA LYS A 57 -5.88 0.38 -1.39
C LYS A 57 -7.12 -0.27 -0.80
N SER A 58 -7.25 -1.60 -0.93
CA SER A 58 -8.40 -2.34 -0.41
C SER A 58 -8.44 -2.28 1.12
N ILE A 59 -7.30 -2.47 1.79
CA ILE A 59 -7.20 -2.33 3.25
C ILE A 59 -7.65 -0.94 3.69
N LEU A 60 -7.09 0.10 3.07
CA LEU A 60 -7.44 1.48 3.39
C LEU A 60 -8.92 1.79 3.11
N HIS A 61 -9.46 1.30 1.99
CA HIS A 61 -10.86 1.49 1.64
C HIS A 61 -11.79 0.83 2.65
N ASN A 62 -11.55 -0.44 2.97
CA ASN A 62 -12.35 -1.19 3.94
C ASN A 62 -12.33 -0.51 5.30
N TYR A 63 -11.14 -0.10 5.76
CA TYR A 63 -11.01 0.65 7.00
C TYR A 63 -11.83 1.95 6.99
N LYS A 64 -11.70 2.75 5.92
CA LYS A 64 -12.46 3.99 5.80
C LYS A 64 -13.97 3.73 5.79
N LEU A 65 -14.41 2.63 5.19
CA LEU A 65 -15.82 2.24 5.15
C LEU A 65 -16.30 1.78 6.55
N GLU A 66 -15.54 0.92 7.23
CA GLU A 66 -15.84 0.44 8.59
C GLU A 66 -15.89 1.59 9.61
N LYS A 67 -15.04 2.61 9.43
CA LYS A 67 -15.03 3.81 10.26
C LYS A 67 -16.06 4.86 9.84
N GLY A 68 -16.81 4.63 8.77
CA GLY A 68 -17.79 5.58 8.23
C GLY A 68 -17.16 6.86 7.67
N ILE A 69 -15.85 6.84 7.36
CA ILE A 69 -15.12 7.95 6.72
C ILE A 69 -15.56 8.11 5.26
N ILE A 70 -15.91 7.01 4.60
CA ILE A 70 -16.46 6.99 3.24
C ILE A 70 -17.78 6.23 3.21
N ALA A 71 -18.68 6.62 2.33
CA ALA A 71 -19.92 5.88 2.09
C ALA A 71 -19.65 4.66 1.20
N ALA A 72 -20.30 3.53 1.50
CA ALA A 72 -20.37 2.41 0.57
C ALA A 72 -21.03 2.91 -0.73
N SER A 73 -20.25 2.93 -1.81
CA SER A 73 -20.66 3.41 -3.13
C SER A 73 -21.26 2.31 -3.97
#